data_AF-A0A1H9X5B7-F1
#
_entry.id   AF-A0A1H9X5B7-F1
#
_cell.length_a   1.000
_cell.length_b   1.000
_cell.length_c   1.000
_cell.angle_alpha   90.00
_cell.angle_beta   90.00
_cell.angle_gamma   90.00
#
_symmetry.space_group_name_H-M   'P 1'
#
loop_
_entity.id
_entity.type
_entity.pdbx_description
1 polymer ?
#
loop_
_entity_poly.entity_id
_entity_poly.type
_entity_poly.pdbx_seq_one_letter_code
_entity_poly.pdbx_strand_id
1 'polypeptide(L)'
;MWEGEFFDAFAAIRSLIDEPVLIDNPMRGGSHDLGARILRHGLSVSSFAFLEKYLQEAIKDFMPSASMTPVAYADMNDEFRRFVSISAAEGLLNRASFKPRVDRISYFEAEVSSLAKFGDTPAQFNWHGFSPKGSNVYKEDVATALKALGVITPWAKLTRVTAELGSHRADLASDFDNLSRTRNSSAHNPRGNIPTSDLGTNVTVAVLVAISFSLVLRSLKKVYTESRSVVELRERSRDPSINVRFVDEEGGGRWLERKEAFGRGVKRYRSFEDSVVRAMARSERPSVVVRSLSGIPLRLY
;
A
#
# COMPACT_ATOMS: atom_id res chain seq x y z
N MET A 1 -10.20 -2.99 -8.53
CA MET A 1 -10.83 -4.21 -7.97
C MET A 1 -10.07 -4.68 -6.72
N TRP A 2 -8.73 -4.76 -6.76
CA TRP A 2 -7.90 -5.18 -5.62
C TRP A 2 -7.88 -4.20 -4.42
N GLU A 3 -7.98 -2.89 -4.66
CA GLU A 3 -8.00 -1.88 -3.58
C GLU A 3 -9.20 -2.08 -2.64
N GLY A 4 -10.39 -2.37 -3.19
CA GLY A 4 -11.58 -2.71 -2.41
C GLY A 4 -11.42 -4.03 -1.64
N GLU A 5 -10.92 -5.09 -2.30
CA GLU A 5 -10.66 -6.41 -1.68
C GLU A 5 -9.75 -6.27 -0.45
N PHE A 6 -8.67 -5.47 -0.55
CA PHE A 6 -7.76 -5.22 0.57
C PHE A 6 -8.47 -4.54 1.73
N PHE A 7 -9.18 -3.43 1.48
CA PHE A 7 -9.83 -2.71 2.57
C PHE A 7 -10.99 -3.49 3.20
N ASP A 8 -11.71 -4.29 2.42
CA ASP A 8 -12.75 -5.18 2.92
C ASP A 8 -12.17 -6.30 3.79
N ALA A 9 -11.05 -6.90 3.37
CA ALA A 9 -10.34 -7.88 4.17
C ALA A 9 -9.87 -7.27 5.51
N PHE A 10 -9.31 -6.07 5.49
CA PHE A 10 -8.85 -5.40 6.71
C PHE A 10 -9.99 -4.95 7.63
N ALA A 11 -11.14 -4.56 7.07
CA ALA A 11 -12.34 -4.30 7.86
C ALA A 11 -12.82 -5.59 8.57
N ALA A 12 -12.81 -6.72 7.88
CA ALA A 12 -13.17 -8.02 8.46
C ALA A 12 -12.16 -8.49 9.52
N ILE A 13 -10.86 -8.36 9.26
CA ILE A 13 -9.81 -8.69 10.26
C ILE A 13 -9.97 -7.82 11.50
N ARG A 14 -10.26 -6.52 11.33
CA ARG A 14 -10.47 -5.60 12.44
C ARG A 14 -11.71 -5.97 13.27
N SER A 15 -12.83 -6.34 12.64
CA SER A 15 -14.00 -6.79 13.40
C SER A 15 -13.72 -8.07 14.19
N LEU A 16 -12.86 -8.96 13.67
CA LEU A 16 -12.47 -10.18 14.37
C LEU A 16 -11.60 -9.90 15.60
N ILE A 17 -10.74 -8.88 15.58
CA ILE A 17 -9.82 -8.60 16.70
C ILE A 17 -10.55 -8.42 18.05
N ASP A 18 -11.78 -7.90 18.02
CA ASP A 18 -12.61 -7.67 19.22
C ASP A 18 -13.45 -8.90 19.62
N GLU A 19 -13.41 -9.99 18.85
CA GLU A 19 -14.18 -11.20 19.13
C GLU A 19 -13.59 -12.00 20.31
N PRO A 20 -14.42 -12.53 21.22
CA PRO A 20 -13.95 -13.28 22.39
C PRO A 20 -13.06 -14.48 22.05
N VAL A 21 -13.19 -15.05 20.84
CA VAL A 21 -12.38 -16.19 20.37
C VAL A 21 -10.91 -15.84 20.14
N LEU A 22 -10.59 -14.55 20.01
CA LEU A 22 -9.23 -14.04 19.77
C LEU A 22 -8.60 -13.41 21.02
N ILE A 23 -9.31 -13.34 22.14
CA ILE A 23 -8.84 -12.75 23.39
C ILE A 23 -8.33 -13.86 24.30
N ASP A 24 -7.15 -13.71 24.90
CA ASP A 24 -6.65 -14.68 25.88
C ASP A 24 -7.60 -14.75 27.08
N ASN A 25 -8.03 -15.95 27.46
CA ASN A 25 -8.96 -16.14 28.56
C ASN A 25 -8.40 -17.16 29.57
N PRO A 26 -7.72 -16.68 30.63
CA PRO A 26 -7.08 -17.55 31.59
C PRO A 26 -8.08 -18.44 32.37
N MET A 27 -9.37 -18.08 32.39
CA MET A 27 -10.42 -18.86 33.05
C MET A 27 -10.98 -20.00 32.19
N ARG A 28 -10.74 -20.01 30.86
CA ARG A 28 -11.30 -21.01 29.92
C ARG A 28 -10.38 -22.20 29.66
N GLY A 29 -9.22 -22.27 30.29
CA GLY A 29 -8.27 -23.38 30.18
C GLY A 29 -7.47 -23.41 28.87
N GLY A 30 -6.51 -24.32 28.77
CA GLY A 30 -5.45 -24.29 27.74
C GLY A 30 -5.87 -24.55 26.28
N SER A 31 -7.06 -25.11 26.03
CA SER A 31 -7.55 -25.38 24.67
C SER A 31 -8.05 -24.11 23.95
N HIS A 32 -8.69 -23.20 24.69
CA HIS A 32 -9.15 -21.91 24.19
C HIS A 32 -7.96 -21.06 23.70
N ASP A 33 -6.96 -20.91 24.56
CA ASP A 33 -5.79 -20.07 24.26
C ASP A 33 -4.92 -20.66 23.14
N LEU A 34 -4.93 -21.99 22.97
CA LEU A 34 -4.34 -22.62 21.78
C LEU A 34 -5.07 -22.20 20.49
N GLY A 35 -6.41 -22.24 20.49
CA GLY A 35 -7.22 -21.81 19.35
C GLY A 35 -7.03 -20.33 19.03
N ALA A 36 -7.14 -19.46 20.04
CA ALA A 36 -6.93 -18.02 19.89
C ALA A 36 -5.53 -17.70 19.33
N ARG A 37 -4.48 -18.37 19.83
CA ARG A 37 -3.11 -18.24 19.32
C ARG A 37 -3.01 -18.62 17.84
N ILE A 38 -3.54 -19.78 17.45
CA ILE A 38 -3.49 -20.23 16.04
C ILE A 38 -4.19 -19.21 15.13
N LEU A 39 -5.36 -18.70 15.54
CA LEU A 39 -6.10 -17.71 14.76
C LEU A 39 -5.33 -16.39 14.64
N ARG A 40 -4.74 -15.87 15.73
CA ARG A 40 -3.92 -14.64 15.69
C ARG A 40 -2.71 -14.80 14.76
N HIS A 41 -2.06 -15.96 14.78
CA HIS A 41 -0.97 -16.27 13.83
C HIS A 41 -1.46 -16.26 12.38
N GLY A 42 -2.57 -16.91 12.09
CA GLY A 42 -3.17 -16.94 10.75
C GLY A 42 -3.54 -15.53 10.24
N LEU A 43 -4.15 -14.71 11.10
CA LEU A 43 -4.51 -13.32 10.77
C LEU A 43 -3.28 -12.44 10.56
N SER A 44 -2.23 -12.59 11.36
CA SER A 44 -0.96 -11.88 11.19
C SER A 44 -0.31 -12.18 9.83
N VAL A 45 -0.20 -13.47 9.47
CA VAL A 45 0.35 -13.89 8.16
C VAL A 45 -0.51 -13.37 7.01
N SER A 46 -1.83 -13.48 7.13
CA SER A 46 -2.77 -13.04 6.08
C SER A 46 -2.74 -11.53 5.89
N SER A 47 -2.68 -10.75 6.97
CA SER A 47 -2.61 -9.28 6.93
C SER A 47 -1.39 -8.81 6.13
N PHE A 48 -0.23 -9.41 6.38
CA PHE A 48 0.98 -9.08 5.63
C PHE A 48 0.85 -9.47 4.16
N ALA A 49 0.36 -10.68 3.86
CA ALA A 49 0.18 -11.15 2.49
C ALA A 49 -0.78 -10.25 1.68
N PHE A 50 -1.86 -9.77 2.30
CA PHE A 50 -2.75 -8.80 1.67
C PHE A 50 -2.05 -7.47 1.39
N LEU A 51 -1.23 -6.96 2.32
CA LEU A 51 -0.43 -5.75 2.10
C LEU A 51 0.58 -5.93 0.97
N GLU A 52 1.27 -7.06 0.90
CA GLU A 52 2.23 -7.37 -0.17
C GLU A 52 1.57 -7.33 -1.55
N LYS A 53 0.45 -8.05 -1.68
CA LYS A 53 -0.35 -8.06 -2.91
C LYS A 53 -0.82 -6.65 -3.26
N TYR A 54 -1.29 -5.87 -2.28
CA TYR A 54 -1.72 -4.49 -2.46
C TYR A 54 -0.59 -3.61 -3.02
N LEU A 55 0.60 -3.65 -2.41
CA LEU A 55 1.75 -2.85 -2.87
C LEU A 55 2.18 -3.22 -4.30
N GLN A 56 2.13 -4.52 -4.64
CA GLN A 56 2.44 -5.01 -5.99
C GLN A 56 1.44 -4.50 -7.03
N GLU A 57 0.14 -4.66 -6.77
CA GLU A 57 -0.92 -4.18 -7.68
C GLU A 57 -0.92 -2.64 -7.78
N ALA A 58 -0.60 -1.92 -6.71
CA ALA A 58 -0.48 -0.46 -6.73
C ALA A 58 0.63 0.02 -7.69
N ILE A 59 1.81 -0.60 -7.66
CA ILE A 59 2.89 -0.29 -8.60
C ILE A 59 2.51 -0.69 -10.02
N LYS A 60 1.90 -1.86 -10.20
CA LYS A 60 1.45 -2.34 -11.50
C LYS A 60 0.42 -1.39 -12.14
N ASP A 61 -0.51 -0.85 -11.37
CA ASP A 61 -1.48 0.15 -11.84
C ASP A 61 -0.85 1.51 -12.15
N PHE A 62 0.28 1.84 -11.50
CA PHE A 62 1.03 3.07 -11.76
C PHE A 62 1.82 3.01 -13.08
N MET A 63 2.46 1.88 -13.41
CA MET A 63 3.40 1.77 -14.55
C MET A 63 2.84 2.21 -15.91
N PRO A 64 1.57 1.94 -16.28
CA PRO A 64 1.00 2.48 -17.52
C PRO A 64 1.01 4.01 -17.57
N SER A 65 0.84 4.69 -16.43
CA SER A 65 0.87 6.15 -16.36
C SER A 65 2.30 6.68 -16.47
N ALA A 66 3.27 5.97 -15.89
CA ALA A 66 4.69 6.27 -16.10
C ALA A 66 5.08 6.13 -17.57
N SER A 67 4.51 5.14 -18.28
CA SER A 67 4.76 4.90 -19.71
C SER A 67 4.21 6.02 -20.62
N MET A 68 3.25 6.82 -20.12
CA MET A 68 2.68 7.96 -20.83
C MET A 68 3.49 9.26 -20.65
N THR A 69 4.58 9.22 -19.90
CA THR A 69 5.41 10.40 -19.69
C THR A 69 6.04 10.89 -21.00
N PRO A 70 6.13 12.21 -21.24
CA PRO A 70 6.82 12.74 -22.42
C PRO A 70 8.34 12.77 -22.24
N VAL A 71 8.86 12.45 -21.04
CA VAL A 71 10.30 12.37 -20.79
C VAL A 71 10.84 11.08 -21.38
N ALA A 72 11.89 11.18 -22.21
CA ALA A 72 12.49 10.01 -22.83
C ALA A 72 13.12 9.08 -21.77
N TYR A 73 13.07 7.78 -21.99
CA TYR A 73 13.69 6.79 -21.10
C TYR A 73 15.17 7.07 -20.82
N ALA A 74 15.92 7.52 -21.84
CA ALA A 74 17.33 7.84 -21.73
C ALA A 74 17.63 8.94 -20.69
N ASP A 75 16.69 9.87 -20.48
CA ASP A 75 16.80 11.01 -19.58
C ASP A 75 16.30 10.70 -18.15
N MET A 76 15.68 9.53 -17.94
CA MET A 76 15.24 9.09 -16.61
C MET A 76 16.44 8.87 -15.68
N ASN A 77 16.22 8.98 -14.37
CA ASN A 77 17.26 8.72 -13.39
C ASN A 77 17.73 7.24 -13.42
N ASP A 78 18.94 6.99 -12.91
CA ASP A 78 19.56 5.66 -12.95
C ASP A 78 18.74 4.62 -12.19
N GLU A 79 18.11 5.02 -11.09
CA GLU A 79 17.26 4.16 -10.28
C GLU A 79 16.03 3.68 -11.05
N PHE A 80 15.37 4.56 -11.81
CA PHE A 80 14.25 4.24 -12.69
C PHE A 80 14.68 3.32 -13.81
N ARG A 81 15.77 3.68 -14.51
CA ARG A 81 16.30 2.88 -15.61
C ARG A 81 16.63 1.48 -15.14
N ARG A 82 17.28 1.34 -13.98
CA ARG A 82 17.56 0.03 -13.36
C ARG A 82 16.28 -0.71 -12.97
N PHE A 83 15.29 -0.01 -12.41
CA PHE A 83 14.01 -0.59 -11.99
C PHE A 83 13.27 -1.26 -13.15
N VAL A 84 13.14 -0.57 -14.30
CA VAL A 84 12.39 -1.09 -15.46
C VAL A 84 13.20 -2.03 -16.36
N SER A 85 14.52 -2.14 -16.16
CA SER A 85 15.41 -3.00 -16.95
C SER A 85 15.97 -4.19 -16.15
N ILE A 86 17.09 -4.00 -15.45
CA ILE A 86 17.82 -5.07 -14.75
C ILE A 86 16.94 -5.69 -13.65
N SER A 87 16.35 -4.86 -12.78
CA SER A 87 15.50 -5.36 -11.70
C SER A 87 14.23 -6.01 -12.23
N ALA A 88 13.68 -5.51 -13.33
CA ALA A 88 12.55 -6.12 -14.00
C ALA A 88 12.88 -7.53 -14.54
N ALA A 89 14.04 -7.70 -15.16
CA ALA A 89 14.50 -9.01 -15.64
C ALA A 89 14.72 -10.00 -14.48
N GLU A 90 15.38 -9.56 -13.40
CA GLU A 90 15.55 -10.35 -12.17
C GLU A 90 14.19 -10.77 -11.58
N GLY A 91 13.27 -9.80 -11.45
CA GLY A 91 11.96 -10.02 -10.88
C GLY A 91 11.07 -10.93 -11.75
N LEU A 92 11.18 -10.85 -13.08
CA LEU A 92 10.46 -11.75 -13.97
C LEU A 92 10.95 -13.19 -13.81
N LEU A 93 12.27 -13.40 -13.83
CA LEU A 93 12.87 -14.73 -13.65
C LEU A 93 12.49 -15.33 -12.29
N ASN A 94 12.56 -14.53 -11.23
CA ASN A 94 12.19 -14.98 -9.90
C ASN A 94 10.70 -15.37 -9.82
N ARG A 95 9.80 -14.55 -10.35
CA ARG A 95 8.36 -14.86 -10.40
C ARG A 95 8.05 -16.12 -11.21
N ALA A 96 8.75 -16.31 -12.34
CA ALA A 96 8.62 -17.53 -13.13
C ALA A 96 9.06 -18.76 -12.33
N SER A 97 10.07 -18.64 -11.45
CA SER A 97 10.52 -19.75 -10.60
C SER A 97 9.47 -20.23 -9.59
N PHE A 98 8.58 -19.33 -9.15
CA PHE A 98 7.47 -19.66 -8.25
C PHE A 98 6.26 -20.28 -8.96
N LYS A 99 6.22 -20.28 -10.30
CA LYS A 99 5.17 -20.96 -11.06
C LYS A 99 5.39 -22.48 -11.08
N PRO A 100 4.31 -23.29 -11.17
CA PRO A 100 4.43 -24.71 -11.45
C PRO A 100 5.31 -24.96 -12.67
N ARG A 101 6.13 -26.03 -12.66
CA ARG A 101 7.15 -26.29 -13.71
C ARG A 101 6.59 -26.22 -15.13
N VAL A 102 5.36 -26.69 -15.32
CA VAL A 102 4.63 -26.71 -16.60
C VAL A 102 4.24 -25.31 -17.10
N ASP A 103 4.02 -24.36 -16.18
CA ASP A 103 3.54 -23.00 -16.51
C ASP A 103 4.68 -21.97 -16.57
N ARG A 104 5.91 -22.35 -16.19
CA ARG A 104 7.03 -21.39 -16.10
C ARG A 104 7.36 -20.75 -17.44
N ILE A 105 7.41 -21.57 -18.50
CA ILE A 105 7.75 -21.12 -19.84
C ILE A 105 6.65 -20.20 -20.37
N SER A 106 5.39 -20.64 -20.32
CA SER A 106 4.26 -19.85 -20.79
C SER A 106 4.10 -18.53 -20.03
N TYR A 107 4.31 -18.52 -18.70
CA TYR A 107 4.32 -17.29 -17.92
C TYR A 107 5.45 -16.35 -18.36
N PHE A 108 6.65 -16.88 -18.54
CA PHE A 108 7.80 -16.08 -18.96
C PHE A 108 7.59 -15.50 -20.37
N GLU A 109 7.12 -16.31 -21.33
CA GLU A 109 6.83 -15.89 -22.70
C GLU A 109 5.76 -14.80 -22.77
N ALA A 110 4.73 -14.88 -21.94
CA ALA A 110 3.69 -13.86 -21.86
C ALA A 110 4.22 -12.49 -21.41
N GLU A 111 5.20 -12.49 -20.50
CA GLU A 111 5.67 -11.27 -19.82
C GLU A 111 6.98 -10.71 -20.38
N VAL A 112 7.85 -11.54 -20.97
CA VAL A 112 9.20 -11.13 -21.42
C VAL A 112 9.18 -10.02 -22.46
N SER A 113 8.13 -9.97 -23.30
CA SER A 113 7.98 -8.92 -24.30
C SER A 113 7.91 -7.51 -23.69
N SER A 114 7.44 -7.39 -22.43
CA SER A 114 7.39 -6.11 -21.70
C SER A 114 8.76 -5.63 -21.25
N LEU A 115 9.78 -6.50 -21.23
CA LEU A 115 11.17 -6.11 -20.95
C LEU A 115 11.86 -5.49 -22.15
N ALA A 116 11.42 -5.75 -23.38
CA ALA A 116 12.09 -5.23 -24.57
C ALA A 116 11.66 -3.80 -24.93
N LYS A 117 10.49 -3.36 -24.42
CA LYS A 117 9.79 -2.16 -24.90
C LYS A 117 10.06 -0.89 -24.10
N PHE A 118 10.94 -0.92 -23.08
CA PHE A 118 11.23 0.28 -22.28
C PHE A 118 11.97 1.37 -23.08
N GLY A 119 12.64 1.01 -24.18
CA GLY A 119 13.34 1.93 -25.08
C GLY A 119 12.54 2.35 -26.33
N ASP A 120 11.33 1.81 -26.51
CA ASP A 120 10.50 2.07 -27.69
C ASP A 120 9.85 3.46 -27.65
N THR A 121 9.21 3.86 -28.75
CA THR A 121 8.35 5.04 -28.83
C THR A 121 6.93 4.62 -29.27
N PRO A 122 5.93 4.61 -28.37
CA PRO A 122 6.00 4.94 -26.95
C PRO A 122 6.67 3.84 -26.11
N ALA A 123 7.38 4.23 -25.05
CA ALA A 123 7.98 3.29 -24.12
C ALA A 123 6.88 2.52 -23.37
N GLN A 124 7.13 1.25 -23.08
CA GLN A 124 6.28 0.46 -22.19
C GLN A 124 7.11 0.00 -21.00
N PHE A 125 6.75 0.47 -19.82
CA PHE A 125 7.40 0.09 -18.58
C PHE A 125 6.60 -1.01 -17.87
N ASN A 126 7.31 -2.01 -17.35
CA ASN A 126 6.73 -3.11 -16.60
C ASN A 126 6.95 -2.92 -15.09
N TRP A 127 6.22 -3.68 -14.29
CA TRP A 127 6.21 -3.58 -12.82
C TRP A 127 7.15 -4.59 -12.14
N HIS A 128 7.78 -5.50 -12.89
CA HIS A 128 8.55 -6.62 -12.34
C HIS A 128 9.78 -6.16 -11.54
N GLY A 129 10.21 -4.91 -11.71
CA GLY A 129 11.26 -4.28 -10.91
C GLY A 129 10.93 -4.12 -9.42
N PHE A 130 9.66 -4.23 -9.04
CA PHE A 130 9.24 -4.19 -7.65
C PHE A 130 9.49 -5.53 -6.95
N SER A 131 10.23 -5.53 -5.84
CA SER A 131 10.61 -6.72 -5.06
C SER A 131 11.14 -7.88 -5.93
N PRO A 132 12.29 -7.71 -6.60
CA PRO A 132 12.76 -8.67 -7.60
C PRO A 132 13.38 -9.94 -7.00
N LYS A 133 13.80 -9.91 -5.72
CA LYS A 133 14.65 -10.96 -5.12
C LYS A 133 13.93 -12.00 -4.26
N GLY A 134 12.68 -11.78 -3.88
CA GLY A 134 11.99 -12.64 -2.92
C GLY A 134 10.53 -12.89 -3.26
N SER A 135 9.93 -13.86 -2.57
CA SER A 135 8.48 -14.03 -2.56
C SER A 135 7.79 -12.95 -1.72
N ASN A 136 8.54 -12.30 -0.82
CA ASN A 136 8.02 -11.35 0.13
C ASN A 136 8.55 -9.94 -0.16
N VAL A 137 7.75 -8.93 0.15
CA VAL A 137 8.11 -7.51 0.07
C VAL A 137 8.83 -7.08 1.35
N TYR A 138 10.03 -6.55 1.19
CA TYR A 138 10.81 -5.96 2.27
C TYR A 138 10.72 -4.44 2.27
N LYS A 139 11.11 -3.83 3.39
CA LYS A 139 11.14 -2.36 3.55
C LYS A 139 11.97 -1.69 2.45
N GLU A 140 13.07 -2.33 2.06
CA GLU A 140 13.99 -1.88 1.03
C GLU A 140 13.36 -1.93 -0.36
N ASP A 141 12.42 -2.84 -0.62
CA ASP A 141 11.71 -2.92 -1.90
C ASP A 141 10.81 -1.71 -2.10
N VAL A 142 10.06 -1.32 -1.06
CA VAL A 142 9.22 -0.11 -1.05
C VAL A 142 10.07 1.14 -1.24
N ALA A 143 11.20 1.24 -0.51
CA ALA A 143 12.10 2.36 -0.64
C ALA A 143 12.74 2.46 -2.04
N THR A 144 13.19 1.33 -2.58
CA THR A 144 13.83 1.26 -3.89
C THR A 144 12.84 1.64 -4.99
N ALA A 145 11.60 1.17 -4.91
CA ALA A 145 10.55 1.52 -5.86
C ALA A 145 10.27 3.02 -5.86
N LEU A 146 10.02 3.62 -4.70
CA LEU A 146 9.73 5.06 -4.63
C LEU A 146 10.93 5.93 -5.02
N LYS A 147 12.16 5.50 -4.71
CA LYS A 147 13.38 6.16 -5.20
C LYS A 147 13.52 6.10 -6.70
N ALA A 148 13.24 4.95 -7.31
CA ALA A 148 13.18 4.82 -8.75
C ALA A 148 12.16 5.80 -9.36
N LEU A 149 11.04 6.04 -8.67
CA LEU A 149 10.06 7.05 -9.09
C LEU A 149 10.43 8.50 -8.74
N GLY A 150 11.63 8.75 -8.20
CA GLY A 150 12.19 10.08 -7.94
C GLY A 150 12.02 10.60 -6.51
N VAL A 151 11.43 9.82 -5.58
CA VAL A 151 11.24 10.23 -4.18
C VAL A 151 12.55 10.08 -3.40
N ILE A 152 13.08 11.17 -2.82
CA ILE A 152 14.42 11.17 -2.17
C ILE A 152 14.43 10.34 -0.89
N THR A 153 13.46 10.57 0.00
CA THR A 153 13.37 9.93 1.32
C THR A 153 12.03 9.19 1.49
N PRO A 154 11.85 8.04 0.81
CA PRO A 154 10.55 7.35 0.73
C PRO A 154 9.84 7.16 2.07
N TRP A 155 10.52 6.57 3.06
CA TRP A 155 9.91 6.28 4.35
C TRP A 155 9.59 7.55 5.14
N ALA A 156 10.44 8.58 5.07
CA ALA A 156 10.12 9.87 5.69
C ALA A 156 8.91 10.53 5.02
N LYS A 157 8.78 10.43 3.69
CA LYS A 157 7.59 10.87 2.96
C LYS A 157 6.35 10.11 3.43
N LEU A 158 6.40 8.78 3.48
CA LEU A 158 5.27 7.96 3.92
C LEU A 158 4.89 8.25 5.38
N THR A 159 5.85 8.38 6.29
CA THR A 159 5.61 8.78 7.69
C THR A 159 4.90 10.13 7.77
N ARG A 160 5.36 11.15 7.02
CA ARG A 160 4.68 12.46 6.98
C ARG A 160 3.25 12.34 6.44
N VAL A 161 3.04 11.55 5.37
CA VAL A 161 1.69 11.32 4.85
C VAL A 161 0.81 10.65 5.92
N THR A 162 1.32 9.69 6.69
CA THR A 162 0.52 9.10 7.78
C THR A 162 0.17 10.10 8.89
N ALA A 163 1.05 11.06 9.18
CA ALA A 163 0.74 12.17 10.10
C ALA A 163 -0.36 13.08 9.54
N GLU A 164 -0.31 13.41 8.24
CA GLU A 164 -1.37 14.15 7.54
C GLU A 164 -2.72 13.40 7.56
N LEU A 165 -2.69 12.07 7.60
CA LEU A 165 -3.88 11.21 7.75
C LEU A 165 -4.44 11.18 9.18
N GLY A 166 -3.78 11.83 10.14
CA GLY A 166 -4.17 11.87 11.54
C GLY A 166 -3.55 10.77 12.41
N SER A 167 -2.57 10.03 11.88
CA SER A 167 -1.85 9.00 12.63
C SER A 167 -0.44 9.47 12.97
N HIS A 168 -0.16 9.69 14.25
CA HIS A 168 1.15 10.14 14.73
C HIS A 168 2.10 8.97 14.97
N ARG A 169 2.50 8.25 13.90
CA ARG A 169 3.57 7.25 13.98
C ARG A 169 4.93 7.95 13.96
N ALA A 170 5.83 7.55 14.85
CA ALA A 170 7.17 8.11 14.89
C ALA A 170 8.02 7.69 13.68
N ASP A 171 7.95 6.40 13.30
CA ASP A 171 8.68 5.86 12.17
C ASP A 171 7.93 4.70 11.51
N LEU A 172 7.33 4.96 10.35
CA LEU A 172 6.59 3.96 9.59
C LEU A 172 7.51 2.84 9.04
N ALA A 173 8.80 3.13 8.84
CA ALA A 173 9.75 2.15 8.34
C ALA A 173 10.01 1.06 9.38
N SER A 174 10.21 1.46 10.64
CA SER A 174 10.33 0.52 11.77
C SER A 174 9.03 -0.25 12.01
N ASP A 175 7.88 0.41 11.89
CA ASP A 175 6.58 -0.26 11.99
C ASP A 175 6.39 -1.34 10.91
N PHE A 176 6.81 -1.08 9.66
CA PHE A 176 6.78 -2.08 8.58
C PHE A 176 7.74 -3.25 8.84
N ASP A 177 8.95 -2.99 9.32
CA ASP A 177 9.89 -4.07 9.69
C ASP A 177 9.32 -4.96 10.80
N ASN A 178 8.67 -4.35 11.80
CA ASN A 178 7.99 -5.09 12.86
C ASN A 178 6.85 -5.96 12.31
N LEU A 179 6.05 -5.43 11.39
CA LEU A 179 5.01 -6.17 10.67
C LEU A 179 5.58 -7.42 9.98
N SER A 180 6.69 -7.25 9.23
CA SER A 180 7.37 -8.33 8.51
C SER A 180 7.95 -9.39 9.47
N ARG A 181 8.60 -8.95 10.55
CA ARG A 181 9.14 -9.84 11.60
C ARG A 181 8.05 -10.64 12.28
N THR A 182 6.94 -10.00 12.63
CA THR A 182 5.79 -10.67 13.26
C THR A 182 5.16 -11.67 12.30
N ARG A 183 5.03 -11.38 11.01
CA ARG A 183 4.62 -12.37 10.01
C ARG A 183 5.57 -13.57 9.97
N ASN A 184 6.89 -13.33 9.94
CA ASN A 184 7.89 -14.39 9.88
C ASN A 184 7.86 -15.28 11.12
N SER A 185 7.80 -14.70 12.32
CA SER A 185 7.64 -15.47 13.56
C SER A 185 6.31 -16.23 13.58
N SER A 186 5.24 -15.62 13.06
CA SER A 186 3.91 -16.25 13.01
C SER A 186 3.90 -17.52 12.18
N ALA A 187 4.59 -17.50 11.03
CA ALA A 187 4.62 -18.61 10.08
C ALA A 187 5.52 -19.77 10.53
N HIS A 188 6.56 -19.49 11.33
CA HIS A 188 7.58 -20.49 11.66
C HIS A 188 7.60 -20.92 13.13
N ASN A 189 7.00 -20.15 14.03
CA ASN A 189 6.95 -20.47 15.46
C ASN A 189 5.50 -20.61 15.94
N PRO A 190 4.87 -21.80 15.79
CA PRO A 190 3.48 -22.03 16.22
C PRO A 190 3.29 -21.98 17.76
N ARG A 191 4.39 -21.95 18.53
CA ARG A 191 4.38 -21.80 20.00
C ARG A 191 4.50 -20.34 20.44
N GLY A 192 4.85 -19.42 19.53
CA GLY A 192 4.90 -18.00 19.83
C GLY A 192 3.51 -17.46 20.19
N ASN A 193 3.45 -16.35 20.92
CA ASN A 193 2.18 -15.65 21.13
C ASN A 193 2.26 -14.26 20.53
N ILE A 194 1.18 -13.83 19.88
CA ILE A 194 0.99 -12.47 19.40
C ILE A 194 -0.16 -11.90 20.23
N PRO A 195 0.09 -10.93 21.10
CA PRO A 195 -0.98 -10.24 21.81
C PRO A 195 -2.03 -9.67 20.85
N THR A 196 -3.31 -9.70 21.23
CA THR A 196 -4.41 -9.15 20.42
C THR A 196 -4.21 -7.66 20.11
N SER A 197 -3.63 -6.90 21.05
CA SER A 197 -3.22 -5.50 20.86
C SER A 197 -2.19 -5.32 19.75
N ASP A 198 -1.23 -6.24 19.65
CA ASP A 198 -0.16 -6.19 18.68
C ASP A 198 -0.71 -6.53 17.29
N LEU A 199 -1.62 -7.50 17.21
CA LEU A 199 -2.36 -7.79 15.98
C LEU A 199 -3.15 -6.56 15.51
N GLY A 200 -3.91 -5.89 16.40
CA GLY A 200 -4.63 -4.66 16.07
C GLY A 200 -3.71 -3.52 15.60
N THR A 201 -2.54 -3.39 16.23
CA THR A 201 -1.51 -2.42 15.81
C THR A 201 -0.98 -2.74 14.42
N ASN A 202 -0.64 -4.00 14.16
CA ASN A 202 -0.15 -4.48 12.86
C ASN A 202 -1.16 -4.23 11.74
N VAL A 203 -2.43 -4.54 12.00
CA VAL A 203 -3.53 -4.31 11.05
C VAL A 203 -3.64 -2.82 10.70
N THR A 204 -3.56 -1.95 11.71
CA THR A 204 -3.57 -0.49 11.51
C THR A 204 -2.36 -0.01 10.71
N VAL A 205 -1.16 -0.50 11.03
CA VAL A 205 0.08 -0.16 10.31
C VAL A 205 -0.01 -0.55 8.85
N ALA A 206 -0.50 -1.76 8.54
CA ALA A 206 -0.64 -2.20 7.15
C ALA A 206 -1.59 -1.32 6.34
N VAL A 207 -2.73 -0.90 6.92
CA VAL A 207 -3.65 0.06 6.27
C VAL A 207 -2.97 1.42 6.05
N LEU A 208 -2.21 1.92 7.03
CA LEU A 208 -1.49 3.19 6.90
C LEU A 208 -0.41 3.13 5.80
N VAL A 209 0.35 2.04 5.71
CA VAL A 209 1.33 1.83 4.64
C VAL A 209 0.63 1.78 3.28
N ALA A 210 -0.45 1.01 3.15
CA ALA A 210 -1.23 0.90 1.91
C ALA A 210 -1.77 2.26 1.44
N ILE A 211 -2.43 3.02 2.32
CA ILE A 211 -3.00 4.32 1.97
C ILE A 211 -1.90 5.33 1.64
N SER A 212 -0.87 5.46 2.49
CA SER A 212 0.21 6.43 2.26
C SER A 212 0.96 6.15 0.96
N PHE A 213 1.24 4.88 0.68
CA PHE A 213 1.88 4.45 -0.57
C PHE A 213 1.03 4.79 -1.80
N SER A 214 -0.27 4.43 -1.78
CA SER A 214 -1.18 4.74 -2.89
C SER A 214 -1.36 6.23 -3.11
N LEU A 215 -1.43 7.04 -2.05
CA LEU A 215 -1.51 8.50 -2.18
C LEU A 215 -0.27 9.09 -2.87
N VAL A 216 0.92 8.60 -2.48
CA VAL A 216 2.17 9.00 -3.14
C VAL A 216 2.16 8.59 -4.61
N LEU A 217 1.76 7.36 -4.95
CA LEU A 217 1.67 6.90 -6.33
C LEU A 217 0.63 7.66 -7.17
N ARG A 218 -0.53 8.01 -6.60
CA ARG A 218 -1.55 8.82 -7.27
C ARG A 218 -1.03 10.23 -7.57
N SER A 219 -0.26 10.82 -6.66
CA SER A 219 0.39 12.11 -6.91
C SER A 219 1.49 12.01 -7.97
N LEU A 220 2.35 10.98 -7.87
CA LEU A 220 3.39 10.72 -8.88
C LEU A 220 2.77 10.45 -10.25
N LYS A 221 1.61 9.79 -10.33
CA LYS A 221 0.91 9.55 -11.60
C LYS A 221 0.63 10.87 -12.30
N LYS A 222 0.11 11.85 -11.56
CA LYS A 222 -0.10 13.21 -12.08
C LYS A 222 1.21 13.84 -12.54
N VAL A 223 2.27 13.74 -11.73
CA VAL A 223 3.60 14.27 -12.07
C VAL A 223 4.12 13.68 -13.38
N TYR A 224 4.16 12.35 -13.51
CA TYR A 224 4.66 11.66 -14.70
C TYR A 224 3.88 12.00 -15.97
N THR A 225 2.56 12.16 -15.86
CA THR A 225 1.70 12.48 -17.02
C THR A 225 1.72 13.95 -17.42
N GLU A 226 2.05 14.86 -16.49
CA GLU A 226 1.96 16.32 -16.73
C GLU A 226 3.32 16.98 -16.95
N SER A 227 4.41 16.40 -16.44
CA SER A 227 5.74 16.99 -16.57
C SER A 227 6.23 16.94 -18.01
N ARG A 228 6.67 18.09 -18.53
CA ARG A 228 7.07 18.26 -19.95
C ARG A 228 8.57 18.19 -20.18
N SER A 229 9.36 18.11 -19.11
CA SER A 229 10.81 18.04 -19.17
C SER A 229 11.35 17.16 -18.03
N VAL A 230 12.58 16.67 -18.20
CA VAL A 230 13.27 15.89 -17.18
C VAL A 230 13.48 16.69 -15.88
N VAL A 231 13.73 18.00 -15.99
CA VAL A 231 13.93 18.89 -14.84
C VAL A 231 12.64 19.01 -14.05
N GLU A 232 11.51 19.23 -14.73
CA GLU A 232 10.20 19.32 -14.09
C GLU A 232 9.80 18.01 -13.41
N LEU A 233 9.97 16.88 -14.12
CA LEU A 233 9.70 15.54 -13.56
C LEU A 233 10.54 15.30 -12.31
N ARG A 234 11.83 15.60 -12.36
CA ARG A 234 12.75 15.44 -11.23
C ARG A 234 12.32 16.28 -10.04
N GLU A 235 12.05 17.57 -10.22
CA GLU A 235 11.69 18.44 -9.10
C GLU A 235 10.33 18.07 -8.49
N ARG A 236 9.33 17.78 -9.31
CA ARG A 236 7.97 17.44 -8.83
C ARG A 236 7.89 16.05 -8.19
N SER A 237 8.73 15.10 -8.60
CA SER A 237 8.76 13.74 -8.02
C SER A 237 9.51 13.65 -6.69
N ARG A 238 10.39 14.62 -6.37
CA ARG A 238 11.17 14.61 -5.12
C ARG A 238 10.30 14.61 -3.88
N ASP A 239 9.29 15.48 -3.88
CA ASP A 239 8.30 15.61 -2.82
C ASP A 239 6.89 15.81 -3.40
N PRO A 240 6.24 14.72 -3.87
CA PRO A 240 4.97 14.82 -4.57
C PRO A 240 3.88 15.32 -3.61
N SER A 241 3.13 16.35 -4.02
CA SER A 241 2.09 16.95 -3.19
C SER A 241 0.88 16.02 -3.06
N ILE A 242 0.37 15.83 -1.84
CA ILE A 242 -0.79 14.97 -1.58
C ILE A 242 -2.02 15.85 -1.43
N ASN A 243 -3.07 15.57 -2.22
CA ASN A 243 -4.36 16.22 -2.08
C ASN A 243 -5.39 15.22 -1.56
N VAL A 244 -5.77 15.39 -0.30
CA VAL A 244 -6.67 14.48 0.41
C VAL A 244 -7.81 15.25 1.04
N ARG A 245 -8.98 14.61 1.06
CA ARG A 245 -10.08 14.97 1.95
C ARG A 245 -10.45 13.79 2.80
N PHE A 246 -11.03 14.09 3.95
CA PHE A 246 -11.47 13.10 4.92
C PHE A 246 -12.97 13.03 4.95
N VAL A 247 -13.50 11.82 5.09
CA VAL A 247 -14.90 11.53 5.37
C VAL A 247 -14.93 10.72 6.65
N ASP A 248 -15.36 11.36 7.73
CA ASP A 248 -15.40 10.77 9.06
C ASP A 248 -16.78 10.22 9.35
N GLU A 249 -16.85 8.99 9.84
CA GLU A 249 -18.08 8.46 10.40
C GLU A 249 -18.48 9.29 11.64
N GLU A 250 -19.76 9.69 11.70
CA GLU A 250 -20.40 10.27 12.87
C GLU A 250 -21.48 9.28 13.37
N GLY A 251 -21.74 9.29 14.68
CA GLY A 251 -22.81 8.46 15.26
C GLY A 251 -24.18 8.72 14.60
N GLY A 252 -24.93 7.63 14.39
CA GLY A 252 -26.26 7.64 13.78
C GLY A 252 -26.26 7.66 12.25
N GLY A 253 -25.26 7.05 11.60
CA GLY A 253 -25.19 6.92 10.14
C GLY A 253 -24.88 8.23 9.40
N ARG A 254 -24.35 9.23 10.10
CA ARG A 254 -23.97 10.52 9.53
C ARG A 254 -22.49 10.52 9.19
N TRP A 255 -22.10 11.41 8.30
CA TRP A 255 -20.72 11.51 7.83
C TRP A 255 -20.27 12.97 7.75
N LEU A 256 -19.06 13.26 8.18
CA LEU A 256 -18.49 14.60 8.20
C LEU A 256 -17.27 14.70 7.29
N GLU A 257 -17.33 15.60 6.30
CA GLU A 257 -16.18 15.91 5.44
C GLU A 257 -15.24 16.92 6.12
N ARG A 258 -13.93 16.69 6.03
CA ARG A 258 -12.87 17.61 6.45
C ARG A 258 -11.81 17.78 5.37
N LYS A 259 -11.16 18.94 5.35
CA LYS A 259 -9.99 19.19 4.48
C LYS A 259 -8.68 18.67 5.08
N GLU A 260 -8.61 18.60 6.40
CA GLU A 260 -7.42 18.21 7.16
C GLU A 260 -7.84 17.23 8.25
N ALA A 261 -6.94 16.33 8.65
CA ALA A 261 -7.28 15.26 9.59
C ALA A 261 -7.86 15.78 10.92
N PHE A 262 -7.33 16.91 11.42
CA PHE A 262 -7.77 17.57 12.65
C PHE A 262 -8.46 18.92 12.38
N GLY A 263 -8.79 19.22 11.12
CA GLY A 263 -9.40 20.48 10.72
C GLY A 263 -10.88 20.56 11.07
N ARG A 264 -11.49 21.73 10.87
CA ARG A 264 -12.94 21.92 11.07
C ARG A 264 -13.74 21.13 10.02
N GLY A 265 -14.93 20.70 10.44
CA GLY A 265 -15.92 20.10 9.55
C GLY A 265 -16.33 21.07 8.44
N VAL A 266 -16.33 20.58 7.20
CA VAL A 266 -16.73 21.32 6.00
C VAL A 266 -18.21 21.12 5.71
N LYS A 267 -18.66 19.86 5.74
CA LYS A 267 -20.04 19.50 5.39
C LYS A 267 -20.42 18.17 6.02
N ARG A 268 -21.70 18.04 6.38
CA ARG A 268 -22.30 16.79 6.86
C ARG A 268 -23.16 16.13 5.78
N TYR A 269 -23.20 14.81 5.83
CA TYR A 269 -23.96 13.95 4.92
C TYR A 269 -24.76 12.93 5.72
N ARG A 270 -25.85 12.44 5.11
CA ARG A 270 -26.76 11.45 5.72
C ARG A 270 -26.51 10.02 5.23
N SER A 271 -25.61 9.84 4.28
CA SER A 271 -25.27 8.54 3.69
C SER A 271 -23.79 8.51 3.34
N PHE A 272 -23.21 7.33 3.43
CA PHE A 272 -21.81 7.09 3.12
C PHE A 272 -21.51 7.39 1.64
N GLU A 273 -22.33 6.88 0.73
CA GLU A 273 -22.15 6.98 -0.71
C GLU A 273 -22.16 8.44 -1.17
N ASP A 274 -23.14 9.24 -0.73
CA ASP A 274 -23.21 10.68 -1.04
C ASP A 274 -21.99 11.45 -0.51
N SER A 275 -21.48 11.07 0.67
CA SER A 275 -20.32 11.74 1.26
C SER A 275 -19.05 11.52 0.44
N VAL A 276 -18.80 10.29 0.00
CA VAL A 276 -17.62 9.93 -0.80
C VAL A 276 -17.72 10.54 -2.20
N VAL A 277 -18.86 10.38 -2.88
CA VAL A 277 -19.07 10.93 -4.24
C VAL A 277 -18.90 12.44 -4.25
N ARG A 278 -19.51 13.16 -3.29
CA ARG A 278 -19.41 14.62 -3.24
C ARG A 278 -18.03 15.12 -2.80
N ALA A 279 -17.32 14.38 -1.96
CA ALA A 279 -15.95 14.71 -1.58
C ALA A 279 -14.98 14.51 -2.76
N MET A 280 -15.14 13.45 -3.55
CA MET A 280 -14.35 13.23 -4.78
C MET A 280 -14.65 14.26 -5.87
N ALA A 281 -15.91 14.73 -5.95
CA ALA A 281 -16.34 15.75 -6.91
C ALA A 281 -15.88 17.18 -6.58
N ARG A 282 -15.10 17.38 -5.50
CA ARG A 282 -14.55 18.69 -5.16
C ARG A 282 -13.53 19.16 -6.21
N SER A 283 -13.29 20.47 -6.25
CA SER A 283 -12.23 21.07 -7.05
C SER A 283 -10.90 20.36 -6.79
N GLU A 284 -10.09 20.19 -7.83
CA GLU A 284 -8.80 19.48 -7.80
C GLU A 284 -8.87 17.96 -7.66
N ARG A 285 -10.08 17.38 -7.61
CA ARG A 285 -10.32 15.91 -7.59
C ARG A 285 -9.46 15.20 -6.53
N PRO A 286 -9.62 15.56 -5.24
CA PRO A 286 -8.81 14.98 -4.17
C PRO A 286 -9.07 13.49 -4.03
N SER A 287 -8.08 12.76 -3.51
CA SER A 287 -8.35 11.42 -2.97
C SER A 287 -9.15 11.56 -1.67
N VAL A 288 -10.03 10.59 -1.40
CA VAL A 288 -10.89 10.62 -0.21
C VAL A 288 -10.52 9.49 0.72
N VAL A 289 -10.14 9.85 1.94
CA VAL A 289 -9.84 8.89 3.01
C VAL A 289 -11.03 8.80 3.94
N VAL A 290 -11.61 7.61 4.04
CA VAL A 290 -12.71 7.33 4.97
C VAL A 290 -12.13 6.89 6.30
N ARG A 291 -12.60 7.48 7.39
CA ARG A 291 -12.12 7.20 8.74
C ARG A 291 -13.25 6.72 9.64
N SER A 292 -12.90 5.77 10.52
CA SER A 292 -13.80 5.28 11.57
C SER A 292 -14.17 6.37 12.58
N LEU A 293 -15.14 6.08 13.46
CA LEU A 293 -15.50 6.95 14.60
C LEU A 293 -14.30 7.39 15.46
N SER A 294 -13.24 6.57 15.55
CA SER A 294 -12.02 6.89 16.28
C SER A 294 -10.98 7.66 15.45
N GLY A 295 -11.33 8.08 14.23
CA GLY A 295 -10.43 8.82 13.33
C GLY A 295 -9.37 7.95 12.66
N ILE A 296 -9.43 6.62 12.80
CA ILE A 296 -8.49 5.71 12.13
C ILE A 296 -8.88 5.56 10.65
N PRO A 297 -7.95 5.75 9.69
CA PRO A 297 -8.17 5.46 8.28
C PRO A 297 -8.64 4.03 8.04
N LEU A 298 -9.70 3.88 7.24
CA LEU A 298 -10.30 2.59 6.90
C LEU A 298 -10.21 2.29 5.42
N ARG A 299 -10.44 3.29 4.56
CA ARG A 299 -10.51 3.12 3.11
C ARG A 299 -9.96 4.33 2.38
N LEU A 300 -9.50 4.10 1.16
CA LEU A 300 -9.11 5.12 0.19
C LEU A 300 -10.01 5.03 -1.04
N TYR A 301 -10.48 6.20 -1.51
CA TYR A 301 -11.23 6.37 -2.75
C TYR A 301 -10.50 7.37 -3.65
#